data_AF-A0A2V7V4A5-F1
#
_entry.id   AF-A0A2V7V4A5-F1
#
_cell.length_a   1.000
_cell.length_b   1.000
_cell.length_c   1.000
_cell.angle_alpha   90.00
_cell.angle_beta   90.00
_cell.angle_gamma   90.00
#
_symmetry.space_group_name_H-M   'P 1'
#
loop_
_entity.id
_entity.type
_entity.pdbx_description
1 polymer ?
#
loop_
_entity_poly.entity_id
_entity_poly.type
_entity_poly.pdbx_seq_one_letter_code
_entity_poly.pdbx_strand_id
1 'polypeptide(L)'
;MDKAIAATVKNHPELFDLSDDLFEGNYRVVDRGKYVKAVVEAIHAQGACAVEEFEEIAVKTTNDFNEQYNVWVSTGGYIRKGPGAYITTCFPAQF
;
A
#
# COMPACT_ATOMS: atom_id res chain seq x y z
N MET A 1 -6.65 -3.75 -0.15
CA MET A 1 -5.35 -3.19 -0.55
C MET A 1 -5.25 -2.84 -2.04
N ASP A 2 -5.36 -3.81 -2.96
CA ASP A 2 -5.11 -3.58 -4.40
C ASP A 2 -5.93 -2.43 -5.02
N LYS A 3 -7.19 -2.28 -4.60
CA LYS A 3 -8.03 -1.14 -5.03
C LYS A 3 -7.43 0.22 -4.64
N ALA A 4 -6.80 0.33 -3.47
CA ALA A 4 -6.14 1.55 -3.01
C ALA A 4 -4.87 1.83 -3.83
N ILE A 5 -4.08 0.80 -4.11
CA ILE A 5 -2.89 0.91 -4.97
C ILE A 5 -3.30 1.36 -6.38
N ALA A 6 -4.31 0.72 -6.99
CA ALA A 6 -4.82 1.10 -8.30
C ALA A 6 -5.37 2.54 -8.34
N ALA A 7 -6.08 2.96 -7.30
CA ALA A 7 -6.53 4.35 -7.16
C ALA A 7 -5.36 5.32 -7.02
N THR A 8 -4.31 4.95 -6.29
CA THR A 8 -3.09 5.75 -6.13
C THR A 8 -2.37 5.93 -7.46
N VAL A 9 -2.16 4.85 -8.23
CA VAL A 9 -1.57 4.93 -9.58
C VAL A 9 -2.39 5.82 -10.51
N LYS A 10 -3.72 5.71 -10.45
CA LYS A 10 -4.61 6.52 -11.28
C LYS A 10 -4.59 8.01 -10.91
N ASN A 11 -4.60 8.33 -9.61
CA ASN A 11 -4.77 9.70 -9.12
C ASN A 11 -3.42 10.43 -8.97
N HIS A 12 -2.34 9.69 -8.78
CA HIS A 12 -0.99 10.21 -8.54
C HIS A 12 0.05 9.54 -9.45
N PRO A 13 -0.10 9.60 -10.79
CA PRO A 13 0.84 8.97 -11.71
C PRO A 13 2.28 9.50 -11.56
N GLU A 14 2.47 10.71 -11.03
CA GLU A 14 3.77 11.33 -10.76
C GLU A 14 4.62 10.60 -9.71
N LEU A 15 4.03 9.70 -8.93
CA LEU A 15 4.74 8.89 -7.93
C LEU A 15 5.42 7.66 -8.54
N PHE A 16 5.20 7.41 -9.83
CA PHE A 16 5.61 6.20 -10.52
C PHE A 16 6.39 6.52 -11.80
N ASP A 17 7.38 5.69 -12.11
CA ASP A 17 7.87 5.57 -13.48
C ASP A 17 7.03 4.49 -14.17
N LEU A 18 6.02 4.93 -14.93
CA LEU A 18 5.09 4.06 -15.64
C LEU A 18 5.73 3.34 -16.84
N SER A 19 6.96 3.70 -17.21
CA SER A 19 7.74 3.01 -18.25
C SER A 19 8.59 1.87 -17.70
N ASP A 20 8.89 1.89 -16.40
CA ASP A 20 9.60 0.83 -15.68
C ASP A 20 8.58 -0.06 -14.94
N ASP A 21 8.00 -0.99 -15.70
CA ASP A 21 7.03 -1.97 -15.23
C ASP A 21 7.70 -3.34 -15.08
N LEU A 22 7.84 -3.80 -13.84
CA LEU A 22 8.42 -5.10 -13.56
C LEU A 22 7.52 -6.25 -14.05
N PHE A 23 6.19 -6.07 -13.94
CA PHE A 23 5.16 -6.98 -14.42
C PHE A 23 3.76 -6.41 -14.14
N GLU A 24 2.86 -6.38 -15.13
CA GLU A 24 1.42 -6.09 -14.96
C GLU A 24 1.08 -4.85 -14.11
N GLY A 25 1.82 -3.74 -14.25
CA GLY A 25 1.62 -2.51 -13.49
C GLY A 25 2.23 -2.54 -12.09
N ASN A 26 3.31 -3.29 -11.92
CA ASN A 26 4.21 -3.20 -10.77
C ASN A 26 5.25 -2.11 -11.05
N TYR A 27 4.77 -0.87 -11.21
CA TYR A 27 5.61 0.25 -11.59
C TYR A 27 6.67 0.57 -10.55
N ARG A 28 7.80 1.12 -11.02
CA ARG A 28 8.84 1.66 -10.15
C ARG A 28 8.30 2.87 -9.39
N VAL A 29 8.46 2.86 -8.07
CA VAL A 29 8.06 3.98 -7.20
C VAL A 29 9.20 4.98 -7.13
N VAL A 30 8.94 6.23 -7.50
CA VAL A 30 9.92 7.33 -7.52
C VAL A 30 10.16 7.88 -6.12
N ASP A 31 9.11 8.00 -5.32
CA ASP A 31 9.16 8.48 -3.93
C ASP A 31 8.34 7.55 -3.03
N ARG A 32 9.04 6.69 -2.28
CA ARG A 32 8.41 5.71 -1.37
C ARG A 32 7.51 6.40 -0.35
N GLY A 33 7.96 7.47 0.28
CA GLY A 33 7.24 8.11 1.38
C GLY A 33 5.93 8.74 0.90
N LYS A 34 5.95 9.41 -0.26
CA LYS A 34 4.72 9.94 -0.86
C LYS A 34 3.78 8.84 -1.34
N TYR A 35 4.32 7.78 -1.92
CA TYR A 35 3.53 6.62 -2.35
C TYR A 35 2.80 5.96 -1.17
N VAL A 36 3.50 5.66 -0.07
CA VAL A 36 2.88 5.02 1.10
C VAL A 36 1.78 5.92 1.69
N LYS A 37 2.03 7.23 1.82
CA LYS A 37 1.01 8.19 2.29
C LYS A 37 -0.22 8.23 1.38
N ALA A 38 -0.02 8.27 0.06
CA ALA A 38 -1.12 8.29 -0.90
C ALA A 38 -1.93 6.98 -0.87
N VAL A 39 -1.29 5.83 -0.64
CA VAL A 39 -1.99 4.56 -0.43
C VAL A 39 -2.82 4.59 0.87
N VAL A 40 -2.28 5.12 1.96
CA VAL A 40 -3.02 5.30 3.22
C VAL A 40 -4.27 6.18 3.02
N GLU A 41 -4.11 7.33 2.36
CA GLU A 41 -5.24 8.22 2.03
C GLU A 41 -6.28 7.53 1.13
N ALA A 42 -5.84 6.75 0.15
CA ALA A 42 -6.73 5.96 -0.71
C ALA A 42 -7.46 4.85 0.05
N ILE A 43 -6.90 4.32 1.13
CA ILE A 43 -7.59 3.36 2.03
C ILE A 43 -8.62 4.08 2.88
N HIS A 44 -8.30 5.26 3.42
CA HIS A 44 -9.27 6.09 4.15
C HIS A 44 -10.48 6.45 3.28
N ALA A 45 -10.26 6.79 2.01
CA ALA A 45 -11.33 7.05 1.04
C ALA A 45 -12.22 5.83 0.74
N GLN A 46 -11.79 4.62 1.11
CA GLN A 46 -12.57 3.38 1.02
C GLN A 46 -13.33 3.05 2.31
N GLY A 47 -13.23 3.89 3.35
CA GLY A 47 -13.94 3.73 4.62
C GLY A 47 -13.21 2.86 5.65
N ALA A 48 -11.94 2.54 5.43
CA ALA A 48 -11.11 1.80 6.39
C ALA A 48 -10.09 2.73 7.06
N CYS A 49 -9.71 2.43 8.30
CA CYS A 49 -8.62 3.11 8.99
C CYS A 49 -7.28 2.48 8.59
N ALA A 50 -6.29 3.32 8.33
CA ALA A 50 -4.95 2.86 8.00
C ALA A 50 -3.85 3.79 8.52
N VAL A 51 -2.68 3.23 8.82
CA VAL A 51 -1.48 3.95 9.26
C VAL A 51 -0.24 3.24 8.72
N GLU A 52 0.78 4.01 8.34
CA GLU A 52 2.12 3.47 8.10
C GLU A 52 2.78 3.11 9.42
N GLU A 53 3.14 1.83 9.58
CA GLU A 53 3.95 1.31 10.68
C GLU A 53 5.28 0.79 10.12
N PHE A 54 6.34 1.57 10.30
CA PHE A 54 7.69 1.29 9.78
C PHE A 54 7.75 1.13 8.25
N GLU A 55 7.58 -0.10 7.73
CA GLU A 55 7.58 -0.40 6.29
C GLU A 55 6.23 -0.97 5.80
N GLU A 56 5.28 -1.11 6.71
CA GLU A 56 4.00 -1.76 6.47
C GLU A 56 2.86 -0.75 6.65
N ILE A 57 1.71 -1.07 6.09
CA ILE A 57 0.46 -0.34 6.29
C ILE A 57 -0.45 -1.24 7.09
N ALA A 58 -0.75 -0.81 8.30
CA ALA A 58 -1.72 -1.45 9.16
C ALA A 58 -3.11 -0.97 8.76
N VAL A 59 -4.06 -1.87 8.52
CA VAL A 59 -5.42 -1.57 8.04
C VAL A 59 -6.46 -2.26 8.92
N LYS A 60 -7.50 -1.52 9.32
CA LYS A 60 -8.63 -2.07 10.08
C LYS A 60 -9.96 -1.45 9.68
N THR A 61 -11.03 -2.22 9.80
CA THR A 61 -12.42 -1.76 9.65
C THR A 61 -13.20 -1.83 10.98
N THR A 62 -12.79 -2.71 11.89
CA THR A 62 -13.24 -2.76 13.29
C THR A 62 -12.01 -2.74 14.21
N ASN A 63 -12.21 -2.74 15.53
CA ASN A 63 -11.10 -2.86 16.49
C ASN A 63 -10.77 -4.31 16.88
N ASP A 64 -11.42 -5.30 16.24
CA ASP A 64 -11.22 -6.72 16.56
C ASP A 64 -9.86 -7.22 16.06
N PHE A 65 -9.41 -6.71 14.90
CA PHE A 65 -8.13 -7.03 14.29
C PHE A 65 -7.66 -5.92 13.36
N ASN A 66 -6.36 -5.94 13.05
CA ASN A 66 -5.83 -5.25 11.88
C ASN A 66 -5.02 -6.19 11.01
N GLU A 67 -4.95 -5.90 9.72
CA GLU A 67 -4.07 -6.58 8.77
C GLU A 67 -2.86 -5.70 8.48
N GLN A 68 -1.70 -6.32 8.27
CA GLN A 68 -0.47 -5.66 7.88
C GLN A 68 -0.17 -5.94 6.42
N TYR A 69 0.22 -4.89 5.70
CA TYR A 69 0.55 -4.97 4.28
C TYR A 69 1.86 -4.26 3.97
N ASN A 70 2.75 -4.91 3.23
CA ASN A 70 3.90 -4.26 2.62
C ASN A 70 3.59 -4.01 1.13
N VAL A 71 3.48 -2.74 0.76
CA VAL A 71 3.07 -2.31 -0.59
C VAL A 71 4.24 -1.91 -1.50
N TRP A 72 5.47 -2.10 -1.04
CA TRP A 72 6.69 -1.69 -1.74
C TRP A 72 7.80 -2.73 -1.61
N VAL A 73 8.41 -3.12 -2.74
CA VAL A 73 9.55 -4.05 -2.72
C VAL A 73 10.83 -3.24 -2.55
N SER A 74 11.54 -3.40 -1.43
CA SER A 74 12.77 -2.64 -1.16
C SER A 74 13.86 -2.89 -2.19
N THR A 75 14.00 -4.14 -2.63
CA THR A 75 14.85 -4.50 -3.76
C THR A 75 14.21 -4.01 -5.06
N GLY A 76 14.85 -3.04 -5.70
CA GLY A 76 14.38 -2.47 -6.96
C GLY A 76 13.30 -1.41 -6.81
N GLY A 77 12.58 -1.34 -5.69
CA GLY A 77 11.69 -0.23 -5.35
C GLY A 77 10.41 -0.16 -6.19
N TYR A 78 9.78 -1.31 -6.40
CA TYR A 78 8.55 -1.45 -7.19
C TYR A 78 7.31 -1.56 -6.30
N ILE A 79 6.14 -1.28 -6.88
CA ILE A 79 4.85 -1.60 -6.24
C ILE A 79 4.81 -3.08 -5.88
N ARG A 80 4.30 -3.40 -4.68
CA ARG A 80 3.95 -4.76 -4.23
C ARG A 80 2.44 -4.82 -4.04
N LYS A 81 1.77 -5.75 -4.72
CA LYS A 81 0.30 -5.90 -4.72
C LYS A 81 -0.10 -7.39 -4.74
N GLY A 82 -1.39 -7.67 -4.60
CA GLY A 82 -1.93 -9.03 -4.57
C GLY A 82 -1.51 -9.80 -3.32
N PRO A 83 -1.48 -11.15 -3.36
CA PRO A 83 -1.14 -11.98 -2.21
C PRO A 83 0.24 -11.69 -1.62
N GLY A 84 1.16 -11.20 -2.45
CA GLY A 84 2.49 -10.80 -2.00
C GLY A 84 2.45 -9.63 -1.02
N ALA A 85 1.47 -8.71 -1.09
CA ALA A 85 1.45 -7.53 -0.23
C ALA A 85 1.02 -7.83 1.21
N TYR A 86 0.22 -8.88 1.44
CA TYR A 86 -0.23 -9.25 2.77
C TYR A 86 0.92 -9.83 3.60
N ILE A 87 1.01 -9.41 4.87
CA ILE A 87 2.03 -9.88 5.81
C ILE A 87 1.40 -10.74 6.90
N THR A 88 0.47 -10.17 7.66
CA THR A 88 -0.14 -10.85 8.81
C THR A 88 -1.46 -10.21 9.24
N THR A 89 -2.21 -10.90 10.09
CA THR A 89 -3.36 -10.38 10.84
C THR A 89 -3.02 -10.37 12.32
N CYS A 90 -3.23 -9.24 12.99
CA CYS A 90 -2.97 -9.05 14.41
C CYS A 90 -4.28 -8.96 15.21
N PHE A 91 -4.34 -9.61 16.37
CA PHE A 91 -5.47 -9.60 17.29
C PHE A 91 -5.03 -9.21 18.72
N PRO A 92 -5.70 -8.27 19.40
CA PRO A 92 -6.68 -7.32 18.84
C PRO A 92 -5.99 -6.35 17.86
N ALA A 93 -6.74 -5.43 17.25
CA ALA A 93 -6.13 -4.35 16.48
C ALA A 93 -5.06 -3.60 17.32
N GLN A 94 -3.87 -3.39 16.75
CA GLN A 94 -2.70 -2.84 17.47
C GLN A 94 -2.54 -1.31 17.32
N PHE A 95 -3.34 -0.69 16.46
CA PHE A 95 -3.51 0.76 16.32
C PHE A 95 -5.01 1.08 16.28
#